data_AF-A0A2Z6P3H5-F1
#
_entry.id   AF-A0A2Z6P3H5-F1
#
_cell.length_a   1.000
_cell.length_b   1.000
_cell.length_c   1.000
_cell.angle_alpha   90.00
_cell.angle_beta   90.00
_cell.angle_gamma   90.00
#
_symmetry.space_group_name_H-M   'P 1'
#
loop_
_entity.id
_entity.type
_entity.pdbx_description
1 polymer ?
#
loop_
_entity_poly.entity_id
_entity_poly.type
_entity_poly.pdbx_seq_one_letter_code
_entity_poly.pdbx_strand_id
1 'polypeptide(L)'
;MRIRHLHIKLKAFRLKRFLLRFLSRKRRLLPAKKPSWMTPVTHGYQVVEHHMIRDGSDYSDIDSIVVQREQMDQTELWYFGIFDPLVGDKVTKYMQSHFFTKKLQEAQIWRKSKEMMKRAYLGVRSKMKEEQRYEDTCRMSSASVMVINGEKLVIANIGNYRVVVCRDGMAHQKTDTYQQSVKRHWSRRIFSGIKNKHYENYT
;
A
#
# COMPACT_ATOMS: atom_id res chain seq x y z
N MET A 1 19.99 70.88 9.48
CA MET A 1 20.50 69.54 9.84
C MET A 1 21.40 69.03 8.71
N ARG A 2 22.63 68.59 9.05
CA ARG A 2 23.67 68.09 8.14
C ARG A 2 23.46 66.59 7.88
N ILE A 3 23.56 66.15 6.63
CA ILE A 3 23.90 64.75 6.31
C ILE A 3 25.14 64.78 5.43
N ARG A 4 26.23 64.23 5.96
CA ARG A 4 27.55 64.18 5.33
C ARG A 4 27.63 63.01 4.36
N HIS A 5 28.28 63.25 3.23
CA HIS A 5 28.88 62.26 2.33
C HIS A 5 29.70 61.22 3.12
N LEU A 6 29.54 59.93 2.78
CA LEU A 6 30.58 58.93 3.02
C LEU A 6 30.76 58.07 1.77
N HIS A 7 31.94 58.19 1.17
CA HIS A 7 32.43 57.36 0.06
C HIS A 7 32.83 55.98 0.59
N ILE A 8 32.40 54.90 -0.06
CA ILE A 8 33.02 53.57 0.09
C ILE A 8 33.41 53.05 -1.29
N LYS A 9 34.72 52.94 -1.48
CA LYS A 9 35.41 52.44 -2.68
C LYS A 9 35.19 50.93 -2.82
N LEU A 10 34.59 50.48 -3.92
CA LEU A 10 34.67 49.08 -4.36
C LEU A 10 36.01 48.87 -5.09
N LYS A 11 36.99 48.30 -4.40
CA LYS A 11 38.23 47.81 -5.02
C LYS A 11 37.92 46.55 -5.83
N ALA A 12 38.30 46.58 -7.10
CA ALA A 12 38.34 45.40 -7.96
C ALA A 12 39.30 44.34 -7.39
N PHE A 13 38.80 43.12 -7.22
CA PHE A 13 39.63 41.92 -7.16
C PHE A 13 39.22 40.99 -8.30
N ARG A 14 40.02 41.03 -9.36
CA ARG A 14 40.07 39.98 -10.38
C ARG A 14 40.85 38.81 -9.80
N LEU A 15 40.32 37.58 -9.81
CA LEU A 15 41.18 36.40 -9.90
C LEU A 15 40.48 35.15 -10.45
N LYS A 16 40.91 34.84 -11.68
CA LYS A 16 41.23 33.54 -12.29
C LYS A 16 40.16 32.45 -12.39
N ARG A 17 39.65 32.37 -13.61
CA ARG A 17 39.31 31.13 -14.34
C ARG A 17 40.46 30.12 -14.22
N PHE A 18 40.24 29.03 -13.48
CA PHE A 18 40.98 27.78 -13.64
C PHE A 18 40.01 26.71 -14.15
N LEU A 19 40.28 26.21 -15.34
CA LEU A 19 39.64 25.03 -15.91
C LEU A 19 40.26 23.79 -15.26
N LEU A 20 39.44 23.00 -14.56
CA LEU A 20 39.75 21.61 -14.24
C LEU A 20 38.60 20.73 -14.72
N ARG A 21 38.94 19.97 -15.77
CA ARG A 21 38.17 18.92 -16.42
C ARG A 21 37.97 17.77 -15.42
N PHE A 22 36.77 17.19 -15.41
CA PHE A 22 36.33 15.97 -14.68
C PHE A 22 36.05 16.09 -13.16
N LEU A 23 34.77 16.23 -12.78
CA LEU A 23 34.06 15.26 -11.92
C LEU A 23 32.58 15.67 -11.71
N SER A 24 31.75 14.65 -11.45
CA SER A 24 30.44 14.72 -10.78
C SER A 24 29.21 14.53 -11.68
N ARG A 25 28.99 13.26 -12.03
CA ARG A 25 27.66 12.63 -12.11
C ARG A 25 26.72 13.28 -11.10
N LYS A 26 25.75 14.05 -11.58
CA LYS A 26 24.66 14.64 -10.79
C LYS A 26 23.86 13.48 -10.19
N ARG A 27 24.21 13.03 -8.97
CA ARG A 27 23.37 12.14 -8.17
C ARG A 27 22.06 12.89 -7.98
N ARG A 28 21.00 12.43 -8.64
CA ARG A 28 19.64 12.85 -8.33
C ARG A 28 19.40 12.47 -6.88
N LEU A 29 19.52 13.43 -5.97
CA LEU A 29 19.06 13.28 -4.60
C LEU A 29 17.57 12.94 -4.71
N LEU A 30 17.21 11.74 -4.24
CA LEU A 30 15.81 11.36 -4.11
C LEU A 30 15.15 12.39 -3.20
N PRO A 31 13.94 12.88 -3.54
CA PRO A 31 13.22 13.76 -2.63
C PRO A 31 13.07 13.07 -1.28
N ALA A 32 13.32 13.80 -0.20
CA ALA A 32 13.17 13.31 1.16
C ALA A 32 11.79 12.68 1.32
N LYS A 33 11.71 11.48 1.91
CA LYS A 33 10.44 10.85 2.27
C LYS A 33 9.65 11.83 3.14
N LYS A 34 8.42 12.14 2.73
CA LYS A 34 7.53 12.91 3.59
C LYS A 34 7.22 12.06 4.82
N PRO A 35 7.27 12.62 6.04
CA PRO A 35 6.88 11.88 7.24
C PRO A 35 5.40 11.48 7.14
N SER A 36 5.04 10.33 7.70
CA SER A 36 3.71 9.70 7.54
C SER A 36 2.53 10.60 7.93
N TRP A 37 2.73 11.55 8.84
CA TRP A 37 1.71 12.53 9.24
C TRP A 37 1.34 13.55 8.15
N MET A 38 2.15 13.70 7.09
CA MET A 38 1.89 14.64 5.99
C MET A 38 1.00 14.06 4.87
N THR A 39 0.64 12.78 4.94
CA THR A 39 -0.27 12.11 3.98
C THR A 39 -1.24 11.21 4.74
N PRO A 40 -2.22 11.78 5.45
CA PRO A 40 -3.17 10.99 6.23
C PRO A 40 -3.97 10.06 5.32
N VAL A 41 -4.09 8.79 5.73
CA VAL A 41 -4.95 7.81 5.05
C VAL A 41 -6.38 8.03 5.50
N THR A 42 -7.25 8.41 4.57
CA THR A 42 -8.70 8.47 4.78
C THR A 42 -9.34 7.20 4.23
N HIS A 43 -10.34 6.67 4.92
CA HIS A 43 -11.06 5.46 4.50
C HIS A 43 -12.56 5.59 4.77
N GLY A 44 -13.33 4.78 4.07
CA GLY A 44 -14.76 4.60 4.27
C GLY A 44 -15.17 3.25 3.69
N TYR A 45 -16.27 2.69 4.19
CA TYR A 45 -16.85 1.46 3.69
C TYR A 45 -18.37 1.52 3.81
N GLN A 46 -19.06 0.77 2.97
CA GLN A 46 -20.50 0.62 3.01
C GLN A 46 -20.82 -0.85 2.78
N VAL A 47 -21.63 -1.42 3.68
CA VAL A 47 -22.22 -2.75 3.52
C VAL A 47 -23.69 -2.54 3.30
N VAL A 48 -24.24 -3.13 2.24
CA VAL A 48 -25.68 -3.15 1.99
C VAL A 48 -26.14 -4.57 2.22
N GLU A 49 -26.93 -4.77 3.27
CA GLU A 49 -27.54 -6.06 3.53
C GLU A 49 -28.65 -6.32 2.52
N HIS A 50 -28.62 -7.48 1.89
CA HIS A 50 -29.70 -7.94 1.05
C HIS A 50 -30.36 -9.13 1.74
N HIS A 51 -31.48 -8.89 2.42
CA HIS A 51 -32.28 -9.95 3.03
C HIS A 51 -32.88 -10.84 1.94
N MET A 52 -32.15 -11.88 1.54
CA MET A 52 -32.77 -13.01 0.87
C MET A 52 -33.41 -13.84 1.99
N ILE A 53 -34.74 -13.81 2.07
CA ILE A 53 -35.50 -14.72 2.94
C ILE A 53 -35.23 -16.13 2.42
N ARG A 54 -34.17 -16.78 2.92
CA ARG A 54 -33.89 -18.18 2.67
C ARG A 54 -34.45 -18.94 3.85
N ASP A 55 -35.53 -19.65 3.57
CA ASP A 55 -36.27 -20.53 4.47
C ASP A 55 -35.32 -21.30 5.42
N GLY A 56 -35.36 -20.93 6.71
CA GLY A 56 -34.95 -21.80 7.81
C GLY A 56 -33.46 -22.00 8.16
N SER A 57 -32.47 -21.31 7.55
CA SER A 57 -31.06 -21.47 7.97
C SER A 57 -30.43 -20.18 8.49
N ASP A 58 -30.07 -20.18 9.78
CA ASP A 58 -29.40 -19.11 10.56
C ASP A 58 -27.90 -18.96 10.20
N TYR A 59 -27.58 -18.97 8.91
CA TYR A 59 -26.26 -18.58 8.42
C TYR A 59 -26.37 -17.14 7.94
N SER A 60 -25.73 -16.23 8.67
CA SER A 60 -25.48 -14.86 8.19
C SER A 60 -24.54 -14.96 6.98
N ASP A 61 -25.09 -15.15 5.79
CA ASP A 61 -24.40 -15.17 4.48
C ASP A 61 -23.85 -13.78 4.08
N ILE A 62 -23.59 -12.92 5.06
CA ILE A 62 -23.18 -11.53 4.84
C ILE A 62 -21.67 -11.44 4.93
N ASP A 63 -21.07 -10.84 3.90
CA ASP A 63 -19.65 -10.53 3.90
C ASP A 63 -19.26 -9.67 5.09
N SER A 64 -18.15 -10.05 5.71
CA SER A 64 -17.53 -9.27 6.78
C SER A 64 -16.53 -8.28 6.21
N ILE A 65 -16.54 -7.06 6.74
CA ILE A 65 -15.53 -6.03 6.46
C ILE A 65 -14.63 -5.87 7.67
N VAL A 66 -13.33 -5.76 7.43
CA VAL A 66 -12.32 -5.46 8.45
C VAL A 66 -11.58 -4.20 8.05
N VAL A 67 -11.50 -3.27 9.00
CA VAL A 67 -10.60 -2.12 8.94
C VAL A 67 -9.84 -2.06 10.25
N GLN A 68 -8.52 -2.16 10.16
CA GLN A 68 -7.65 -2.10 11.33
C GLN A 68 -6.47 -1.18 11.04
N ARG A 69 -6.19 -0.28 11.96
CA ARG A 69 -5.00 0.58 11.94
C ARG A 69 -4.05 0.14 13.03
N GLU A 70 -2.77 0.02 12.69
CA GLU A 70 -1.71 -0.30 13.64
C GLU A 70 -0.52 0.64 13.46
N GLN A 71 0.14 0.96 14.57
CA GLN A 71 1.42 1.65 14.55
C GLN A 71 2.49 0.67 15.05
N MET A 72 3.35 0.22 14.14
CA MET A 72 4.45 -0.70 14.46
C MET A 72 5.78 -0.01 14.29
N ASP A 73 6.53 0.14 15.38
CA ASP A 73 7.78 0.90 15.41
C ASP A 73 7.52 2.35 14.91
N GLN A 74 8.06 2.73 13.75
CA GLN A 74 7.80 4.03 13.10
C GLN A 74 6.96 3.90 11.82
N THR A 75 6.30 2.77 11.63
CA THR A 75 5.51 2.45 10.43
C THR A 75 4.03 2.41 10.75
N GLU A 76 3.27 3.21 10.03
CA GLU A 76 1.81 3.15 10.03
C GLU A 76 1.34 2.03 9.10
N LEU A 77 0.41 1.22 9.61
CA LEU A 77 -0.19 0.12 8.90
C LEU A 77 -1.71 0.27 8.89
N TRP A 78 -2.30 0.05 7.72
CA TRP A 78 -3.74 -0.10 7.57
C TRP A 78 -4.04 -1.43 6.92
N TYR A 79 -4.87 -2.23 7.57
CA TYR A 79 -5.35 -3.50 7.07
C TYR A 79 -6.83 -3.40 6.74
N PHE A 80 -7.14 -3.62 5.48
CA PHE A 80 -8.48 -3.67 4.95
C PHE A 80 -8.80 -5.08 4.48
N GLY A 81 -10.00 -5.57 4.73
CA GLY A 81 -10.43 -6.87 4.25
C GLY A 81 -11.93 -6.91 4.00
N ILE A 82 -12.31 -7.64 2.97
CA ILE A 82 -13.68 -8.04 2.68
C ILE A 82 -13.65 -9.55 2.54
N PHE A 83 -14.44 -10.24 3.35
CA PHE A 83 -14.37 -11.68 3.46
C PHE A 83 -15.73 -12.34 3.50
N ASP A 84 -15.85 -13.40 2.72
CA ASP A 84 -16.84 -14.45 2.90
C ASP A 84 -16.83 -14.96 4.37
N PRO A 85 -18.02 -15.25 4.96
CA PRO A 85 -18.16 -15.71 6.34
C PRO A 85 -17.27 -16.91 6.72
N LEU A 86 -17.01 -17.82 5.77
CA LEU A 86 -16.22 -19.03 6.01
C LEU A 86 -14.71 -18.77 6.01
N VAL A 87 -14.28 -17.63 5.44
CA VAL A 87 -12.88 -17.24 5.28
C VAL A 87 -12.46 -16.20 6.32
N GLY A 88 -13.28 -15.17 6.55
CA GLY A 88 -12.90 -13.94 7.24
C GLY A 88 -12.35 -14.18 8.64
N ASP A 89 -13.09 -14.94 9.43
CA ASP A 89 -12.72 -15.31 10.80
C ASP A 89 -11.36 -16.03 10.87
N LYS A 90 -11.11 -16.93 9.91
CA LYS A 90 -9.88 -17.72 9.88
C LYS A 90 -8.67 -16.85 9.48
N VAL A 91 -8.83 -15.96 8.47
CA VAL A 91 -7.75 -15.07 8.01
C VAL A 91 -7.41 -14.02 9.06
N THR A 92 -8.42 -13.37 9.63
CA THR A 92 -8.25 -12.29 10.60
C THR A 92 -7.59 -12.78 11.88
N LYS A 93 -8.08 -13.88 12.47
CA LYS A 93 -7.46 -14.52 13.66
C LYS A 93 -6.00 -14.93 13.40
N TYR A 94 -5.69 -15.43 12.20
CA TYR A 94 -4.30 -15.74 11.84
C TYR A 94 -3.44 -14.48 11.81
N MET A 95 -3.91 -13.41 11.16
CA MET A 95 -3.18 -12.15 11.08
C MET A 95 -2.97 -11.50 12.46
N GLN A 96 -3.99 -11.53 13.33
CA GLN A 96 -3.85 -11.05 14.72
C GLN A 96 -2.73 -11.79 15.44
N SER A 97 -2.81 -13.13 15.47
CA SER A 97 -1.88 -13.97 16.24
C SER A 97 -0.45 -14.03 15.67
N HIS A 98 -0.27 -13.86 14.35
CA HIS A 98 1.02 -14.08 13.69
C HIS A 98 1.71 -12.83 13.14
N PHE A 99 0.98 -11.71 13.00
CA PHE A 99 1.50 -10.47 12.45
C PHE A 99 1.29 -9.31 13.43
N PHE A 100 0.06 -9.02 13.84
CA PHE A 100 -0.25 -7.82 14.62
C PHE A 100 0.25 -7.86 16.07
N THR A 101 0.31 -9.04 16.69
CA THR A 101 0.90 -9.20 18.04
C THR A 101 2.43 -9.10 18.06
N LYS A 102 3.09 -9.12 16.90
CA LYS A 102 4.57 -9.15 16.85
C LYS A 102 5.15 -7.74 16.79
N LYS A 103 6.20 -7.52 17.57
CA LYS A 103 7.07 -6.35 17.43
C LYS A 103 8.02 -6.55 16.25
N LEU A 104 7.67 -5.98 15.10
CA LEU A 104 8.47 -6.03 13.88
C LEU A 104 9.20 -4.70 13.66
N GLN A 105 10.48 -4.77 13.26
CA GLN A 105 11.24 -3.60 12.81
C GLN A 105 10.80 -3.18 11.40
N GLU A 106 10.90 -1.89 11.05
CA GLU A 106 10.48 -1.34 9.75
C GLU A 106 10.96 -2.17 8.56
N ALA A 107 12.23 -2.60 8.56
CA ALA A 107 12.84 -3.37 7.48
C ALA A 107 12.16 -4.74 7.23
N GLN A 108 11.53 -5.31 8.26
CA GLN A 108 10.90 -6.62 8.19
C GLN A 108 9.42 -6.57 7.82
N ILE A 109 8.73 -5.46 8.13
CA ILE A 109 7.28 -5.30 8.00
C ILE A 109 6.79 -5.67 6.60
N TRP A 110 7.43 -5.14 5.55
CA TRP A 110 7.04 -5.43 4.16
C TRP A 110 7.11 -6.92 3.81
N ARG A 111 8.24 -7.56 4.15
CA ARG A 111 8.45 -8.99 3.87
C ARG A 111 7.48 -9.85 4.68
N LYS A 112 7.30 -9.53 5.96
CA LYS A 112 6.43 -10.27 6.87
C LYS A 112 4.96 -10.09 6.54
N SER A 113 4.53 -8.92 6.08
CA SER A 113 3.15 -8.69 5.61
C SER A 113 2.80 -9.65 4.48
N LYS A 114 3.67 -9.74 3.47
CA LYS A 114 3.51 -10.68 2.34
C LYS A 114 3.47 -12.13 2.81
N GLU A 115 4.42 -12.51 3.66
CA GLU A 115 4.55 -13.87 4.14
C GLU A 115 3.32 -14.30 4.97
N MET A 116 2.89 -13.47 5.92
CA MET A 116 1.80 -13.79 6.82
C MET A 116 0.44 -13.76 6.12
N MET A 117 0.18 -12.78 5.25
CA MET A 117 -1.04 -12.78 4.44
C MET A 117 -1.10 -14.01 3.53
N LYS A 118 0.00 -14.38 2.86
CA LYS A 118 0.06 -15.59 2.05
C LYS A 118 -0.25 -16.84 2.89
N ARG A 119 0.36 -16.98 4.07
CA ARG A 119 0.13 -18.12 4.96
C ARG A 119 -1.30 -18.17 5.49
N ALA A 120 -1.91 -17.02 5.79
CA ALA A 120 -3.30 -16.95 6.25
C ALA A 120 -4.23 -17.58 5.21
N TYR A 121 -4.17 -17.12 3.95
CA TYR A 121 -5.03 -17.63 2.87
C TYR A 121 -4.72 -19.10 2.52
N LEU A 122 -3.44 -19.49 2.51
CA LEU A 122 -3.08 -20.90 2.29
C LEU A 122 -3.59 -21.80 3.42
N GLY A 123 -3.50 -21.35 4.66
CA GLY A 123 -4.01 -22.09 5.82
C GLY A 123 -5.52 -22.29 5.75
N VAL A 124 -6.26 -21.28 5.32
CA VAL A 124 -7.71 -21.37 5.08
C VAL A 124 -8.01 -22.40 3.99
N ARG A 125 -7.33 -22.30 2.85
CA ARG A 125 -7.51 -23.23 1.73
C ARG A 125 -7.18 -24.68 2.10
N SER A 126 -6.14 -24.91 2.89
CA SER A 126 -5.79 -26.27 3.35
C SER A 126 -6.85 -26.84 4.27
N LYS A 127 -7.31 -26.08 5.28
CA LYS A 127 -8.36 -26.54 6.20
C LYS A 127 -9.67 -26.88 5.49
N MET A 128 -10.06 -26.07 4.50
CA MET A 128 -11.29 -26.32 3.74
C MET A 128 -11.23 -27.59 2.89
N LYS A 129 -10.04 -27.93 2.36
CA LYS A 129 -9.82 -29.20 1.67
C LYS A 129 -9.90 -30.41 2.60
N GLU A 130 -9.38 -30.28 3.82
CA GLU A 130 -9.45 -31.33 4.85
C GLU A 130 -10.89 -31.56 5.32
N GLU A 131 -11.67 -30.48 5.47
CA GLU A 131 -13.10 -30.52 5.84
C GLU A 131 -14.01 -31.05 4.71
N GLN A 132 -13.45 -31.48 3.57
CA GLN A 132 -14.17 -31.95 2.36
C GLN A 132 -15.21 -30.97 1.79
N ARG A 133 -15.12 -29.68 2.16
CA ARG A 133 -15.99 -28.60 1.67
C ARG A 133 -15.52 -28.09 0.30
N TYR A 134 -15.36 -28.99 -0.66
CA TYR A 134 -14.83 -28.67 -1.98
C TYR A 134 -15.76 -27.77 -2.79
N GLU A 135 -17.08 -27.98 -2.70
CA GLU A 135 -18.06 -27.09 -3.34
C GLU A 135 -18.01 -25.68 -2.74
N ASP A 136 -17.96 -25.56 -1.41
CA ASP A 136 -17.89 -24.26 -0.74
C ASP A 136 -16.57 -23.54 -1.07
N THR A 137 -15.46 -24.28 -1.22
CA THR A 137 -14.15 -23.73 -1.60
C THR A 137 -14.19 -23.02 -2.97
N CYS A 138 -15.03 -23.50 -3.89
CA CYS A 138 -15.20 -22.86 -5.20
C CYS A 138 -16.02 -21.56 -5.13
N ARG A 139 -16.86 -21.40 -4.10
CA ARG A 139 -17.74 -20.24 -3.93
C ARG A 139 -17.11 -19.13 -3.09
N MET A 140 -16.19 -19.47 -2.19
CA MET A 140 -15.56 -18.51 -1.29
C MET A 140 -14.79 -17.43 -2.03
N SER A 141 -15.13 -16.19 -1.73
CA SER A 141 -14.45 -15.02 -2.24
C SER A 141 -13.98 -14.13 -1.10
N SER A 142 -12.73 -13.68 -1.16
CA SER A 142 -12.16 -12.83 -0.12
C SER A 142 -11.00 -12.02 -0.68
N ALA A 143 -10.84 -10.80 -0.19
CA ALA A 143 -9.72 -9.96 -0.54
C ALA A 143 -9.30 -9.11 0.66
N SER A 144 -7.99 -8.94 0.82
CA SER A 144 -7.44 -8.04 1.82
C SER A 144 -6.20 -7.30 1.33
N VAL A 145 -6.00 -6.12 1.91
CA VAL A 145 -4.97 -5.15 1.53
C VAL A 145 -4.31 -4.63 2.80
N MET A 146 -2.99 -4.71 2.86
CA MET A 146 -2.16 -4.00 3.83
C MET A 146 -1.55 -2.76 3.15
N VAL A 147 -1.87 -1.58 3.67
CA VAL A 147 -1.24 -0.30 3.30
C VAL A 147 -0.17 0.03 4.33
N ILE A 148 1.04 0.32 3.87
CA ILE A 148 2.20 0.59 4.72
C ILE A 148 2.67 2.02 4.42
N ASN A 149 2.61 2.89 5.43
CA ASN A 149 2.91 4.32 5.37
C ASN A 149 2.16 5.08 4.26
N GLY A 150 0.99 4.59 3.82
CA GLY A 150 0.27 5.15 2.67
C GLY A 150 0.99 4.98 1.31
N GLU A 151 2.16 4.37 1.28
CA GLU A 151 3.02 4.31 0.08
C GLU A 151 3.04 2.92 -0.58
N LYS A 152 3.01 1.85 0.23
CA LYS A 152 3.19 0.48 -0.24
C LYS A 152 1.95 -0.35 0.05
N LEU A 153 1.61 -1.23 -0.88
CA LEU A 153 0.44 -2.10 -0.79
C LEU A 153 0.88 -3.57 -0.87
N VAL A 154 0.38 -4.40 0.06
CA VAL A 154 0.38 -5.85 -0.04
C VAL A 154 -1.06 -6.30 -0.19
N ILE A 155 -1.34 -7.11 -1.22
CA ILE A 155 -2.69 -7.56 -1.55
C ILE A 155 -2.69 -9.08 -1.53
N ALA A 156 -3.73 -9.68 -0.98
CA ALA A 156 -4.02 -11.10 -1.09
C ALA A 156 -5.52 -11.29 -1.33
N ASN A 157 -5.87 -12.20 -2.22
CA ASN A 157 -7.27 -12.51 -2.53
C ASN A 157 -7.44 -13.98 -2.92
N ILE A 158 -8.67 -14.45 -2.84
CA ILE A 158 -9.15 -15.75 -3.32
C ILE A 158 -10.55 -15.55 -3.89
N GLY A 159 -10.92 -16.34 -4.91
CA GLY A 159 -12.23 -16.24 -5.54
C GLY A 159 -12.40 -14.97 -6.38
N ASN A 160 -13.61 -14.40 -6.36
CA ASN A 160 -14.05 -13.40 -7.31
C ASN A 160 -13.92 -11.95 -6.80
N TYR A 161 -13.57 -11.73 -5.54
CA TYR A 161 -13.36 -10.38 -5.01
C TYR A 161 -12.16 -9.71 -5.68
N ARG A 162 -12.33 -8.42 -5.99
CA ARG A 162 -11.37 -7.65 -6.76
C ARG A 162 -10.83 -6.51 -5.93
N VAL A 163 -9.53 -6.27 -6.07
CA VAL A 163 -8.88 -5.07 -5.55
C VAL A 163 -8.49 -4.20 -6.73
N VAL A 164 -8.95 -2.95 -6.73
CA VAL A 164 -8.63 -1.96 -7.76
C VAL A 164 -7.84 -0.83 -7.13
N VAL A 165 -6.69 -0.51 -7.71
CA VAL A 165 -5.83 0.59 -7.26
C VAL A 165 -5.90 1.70 -8.30
N CYS A 166 -6.43 2.86 -7.92
CA CYS A 166 -6.47 4.04 -8.78
C CYS A 166 -5.26 4.93 -8.53
N ARG A 167 -4.57 5.33 -9.59
CA ARG A 167 -3.39 6.19 -9.52
C ARG A 167 -3.24 6.99 -10.80
N ASP A 168 -2.93 8.28 -10.68
CA ASP A 168 -2.67 9.18 -11.82
C ASP A 168 -3.82 9.16 -12.86
N GLY A 169 -5.08 9.07 -12.39
CA GLY A 169 -6.27 8.96 -13.24
C GLY A 169 -6.51 7.59 -13.87
N MET A 170 -5.69 6.57 -13.55
CA MET A 170 -5.79 5.22 -14.11
C MET A 170 -6.19 4.20 -13.06
N ALA A 171 -7.15 3.33 -13.39
CA ALA A 171 -7.57 2.21 -12.55
C ALA A 171 -6.76 0.95 -12.88
N HIS A 172 -6.18 0.32 -11.86
CA HIS A 172 -5.42 -0.92 -11.99
C HIS A 172 -6.06 -2.02 -11.15
N GLN A 173 -6.83 -2.89 -11.79
CA GLN A 173 -7.31 -4.11 -11.15
C GLN A 173 -6.12 -5.04 -10.88
N LYS A 174 -6.05 -5.56 -9.66
CA LYS A 174 -5.08 -6.58 -9.27
C LYS A 174 -5.76 -7.94 -9.33
N THR A 175 -5.42 -8.70 -10.36
CA THR A 175 -5.73 -10.12 -10.50
C THR A 175 -4.59 -10.95 -9.93
N ASP A 176 -4.92 -12.01 -9.19
CA ASP A 176 -3.93 -12.88 -8.56
C ASP A 176 -3.21 -13.69 -9.65
N THR A 177 -1.89 -13.57 -9.76
CA THR A 177 -1.07 -14.57 -10.45
C THR A 177 -0.69 -15.64 -9.45
N TYR A 178 -1.55 -16.63 -9.22
CA TYR A 178 -1.11 -17.95 -8.76
C TYR A 178 -0.65 -18.78 -9.98
N GLN A 179 0.32 -18.23 -10.73
CA GLN A 179 0.95 -18.91 -11.85
C GLN A 179 2.44 -18.60 -11.81
N GLN A 180 3.25 -19.64 -11.63
CA GLN A 180 4.70 -19.59 -11.87
C GLN A 180 4.93 -19.20 -13.33
N SER A 181 4.96 -17.90 -13.64
CA SER A 181 5.55 -17.43 -14.90
C SER A 181 7.00 -17.08 -14.63
N VAL A 182 7.87 -18.02 -14.95
CA VAL A 182 9.32 -17.83 -15.13
C VAL A 182 9.51 -16.62 -16.05
N LYS A 183 10.22 -15.59 -15.57
CA LYS A 183 10.45 -14.28 -16.20
C LYS A 183 9.23 -13.35 -16.25
N ARG A 184 9.10 -12.53 -15.20
CA ARG A 184 8.59 -11.16 -15.35
C ARG A 184 9.53 -10.21 -14.63
N HIS A 185 10.12 -9.33 -15.41
CA HIS A 185 10.94 -8.22 -14.96
C HIS A 185 10.06 -7.33 -14.07
N TRP A 186 10.12 -7.56 -12.76
CA TRP A 186 9.37 -6.78 -11.79
C TRP A 186 9.77 -5.32 -11.94
N SER A 187 8.85 -4.49 -12.41
CA SER A 187 9.09 -3.06 -12.42
C SER A 187 9.17 -2.62 -10.96
N ARG A 188 10.37 -2.27 -10.51
CA ARG A 188 10.61 -1.45 -9.31
C ARG A 188 9.96 -0.09 -9.52
N ARG A 189 8.63 -0.01 -9.59
CA ARG A 189 7.92 1.27 -9.58
C ARG A 189 7.63 1.60 -8.12
N ILE A 190 8.61 2.26 -7.52
CA ILE A 190 8.36 3.08 -6.34
C ILE A 190 7.37 4.15 -6.80
N PHE A 191 6.22 4.13 -6.17
CA PHE A 191 5.10 5.00 -6.46
C PHE A 191 5.34 6.38 -5.83
N SER A 192 6.20 7.20 -6.45
CA SER A 192 6.42 8.59 -6.04
C SER A 192 5.21 9.46 -6.43
N GLY A 193 4.70 10.25 -5.47
CA GLY A 193 3.55 11.14 -5.66
C GLY A 193 3.91 12.49 -6.29
N ILE A 194 3.05 12.91 -7.21
CA ILE A 194 2.81 14.26 -7.74
C ILE A 194 3.95 14.92 -8.55
N LYS A 195 3.68 15.14 -9.84
CA LYS A 195 4.11 16.35 -10.55
C LYS A 195 2.88 16.96 -11.22
N ASN A 196 2.36 18.03 -10.63
CA ASN A 196 1.47 18.94 -11.33
C ASN A 196 2.21 19.45 -12.57
N LYS A 197 1.65 19.21 -13.75
CA LYS A 197 1.94 20.05 -14.90
C LYS A 197 0.68 20.86 -15.15
N HIS A 198 0.77 22.13 -14.74
CA HIS A 198 0.02 23.20 -15.39
C HIS A 198 0.27 23.08 -16.90
N TYR A 199 -0.82 23.03 -17.67
CA TYR A 199 -0.78 23.43 -19.05
C TYR A 199 -1.53 24.74 -19.15
N GLU A 200 -0.74 25.80 -19.33
CA GLU A 200 -1.20 27.10 -19.79
C GLU A 200 -1.85 26.95 -21.16
N ASN A 201 -2.96 27.66 -21.32
CA ASN A 201 -3.60 27.93 -22.59
C ASN A 201 -2.64 28.70 -23.50
N TYR A 202 -2.57 28.31 -24.77
CA TYR A 202 -2.22 29.22 -25.85
C TYR A 202 -3.19 29.00 -27.01
N THR A 203 -3.96 30.08 -27.26
CA THR A 203 -4.66 30.49 -28.49
C THR A 203 -5.41 29.44 -29.30
#